data_AF-A0A3D1ITY4-F1
#
_entry.id   AF-A0A3D1ITY4-F1
#
_cell.length_a   1.000
_cell.length_b   1.000
_cell.length_c   1.000
_cell.angle_alpha   90.00
_cell.angle_beta   90.00
_cell.angle_gamma   90.00
#
_symmetry.space_group_name_H-M   'P 1'
#
loop_
_entity.id
_entity.type
_entity.pdbx_description
1 polymer ?
#
loop_
_entity_poly.entity_id
_entity_poly.type
_entity_poly.pdbx_seq_one_letter_code
_entity_poly.pdbx_strand_id
1 'polypeptide(L)'
;MIYLDLDGTLADFNAGCRLHGVEVVRDQDMARDQMTAAQRDCDDRMRELMNTPGFFEDLPPMPDVDVLWHFCERFEPVILTARPRDDAAGERVAREKRAWVHRAQGWAGANSGR
;
A
#
# COMPACT_ATOMS: atom_id res chain seq x y z
N MET A 1 11.88 10.41 15.89
CA MET A 1 10.67 9.65 15.53
C MET A 1 10.35 9.95 14.08
N ILE A 2 10.29 8.91 13.26
CA ILE A 2 9.97 9.02 11.83
C ILE A 2 8.67 8.28 11.55
N TYR A 3 7.96 8.73 10.53
CA TYR A 3 6.77 8.06 10.02
C TYR A 3 7.09 7.49 8.64
N LEU A 4 6.72 6.24 8.41
CA LEU A 4 6.79 5.60 7.11
C LEU A 4 5.39 5.41 6.58
N ASP A 5 5.14 5.80 5.34
CA ASP A 5 3.91 5.42 4.66
C ASP A 5 3.93 3.92 4.29
N LEU A 6 2.77 3.35 3.96
CA LEU A 6 2.63 1.95 3.55
C LEU A 6 2.47 1.82 2.04
N ASP A 7 1.39 2.36 1.47
CA ASP A 7 1.00 2.10 0.08
C ASP A 7 1.84 2.94 -0.89
N GLY A 8 2.69 2.28 -1.67
CA GLY A 8 3.66 2.92 -2.57
C GLY A 8 5.01 3.23 -1.89
N THR A 9 5.17 2.92 -0.60
CA THR A 9 6.44 3.07 0.14
C THR A 9 6.99 1.73 0.62
N LEU A 10 6.17 0.93 1.30
CA LEU A 10 6.54 -0.42 1.75
C LEU A 10 5.82 -1.50 0.92
N ALA A 11 4.54 -1.30 0.64
CA ALA A 11 3.71 -2.18 -0.19
C ALA A 11 3.58 -1.58 -1.60
N ASP A 12 3.86 -2.36 -2.64
CA ASP A 12 3.72 -1.92 -4.03
C ASP A 12 2.25 -2.01 -4.48
N PHE A 13 1.51 -0.95 -4.15
CA PHE A 13 0.12 -0.77 -4.53
C PHE A 13 -0.08 -0.85 -6.07
N ASN A 14 0.83 -0.25 -6.84
CA ASN A 14 0.71 -0.22 -8.30
C ASN A 14 0.92 -1.62 -8.89
N ALA A 15 1.86 -2.41 -8.38
CA ALA A 15 1.99 -3.82 -8.75
C ALA A 15 0.74 -4.62 -8.36
N GLY A 16 0.16 -4.37 -7.18
CA GLY A 16 -1.13 -4.92 -6.79
C GLY A 16 -2.22 -4.64 -7.82
N CYS A 17 -2.40 -3.38 -8.24
CA CYS A 17 -3.34 -3.02 -9.31
C CYS A 17 -3.05 -3.74 -10.64
N ARG A 18 -1.78 -3.84 -11.03
CA ARG A 18 -1.37 -4.52 -12.27
C ARG A 18 -1.69 -6.01 -12.25
N LEU A 19 -1.56 -6.69 -11.11
CA LEU A 19 -1.96 -8.09 -10.95
C LEU A 19 -3.46 -8.32 -11.23
N HIS A 20 -4.27 -7.27 -11.07
CA HIS A 20 -5.70 -7.27 -11.38
C HIS A 20 -6.03 -6.54 -12.71
N GLY A 21 -5.03 -6.32 -13.57
CA GLY A 21 -5.22 -5.74 -14.91
C GLY A 21 -5.57 -4.24 -14.92
N VAL A 22 -5.24 -3.52 -13.85
CA VAL A 22 -5.40 -2.05 -13.75
C VAL A 22 -4.03 -1.40 -13.80
N GLU A 23 -3.77 -0.66 -14.88
CA GLU A 23 -2.57 0.18 -15.00
C GLU A 23 -2.84 1.55 -14.36
N VAL A 24 -2.03 1.93 -13.38
CA VAL A 24 -2.22 3.18 -12.64
C VAL A 24 -1.65 4.34 -13.45
N VAL A 25 -2.53 5.07 -14.13
CA VAL A 25 -2.17 6.21 -15.01
C VAL A 25 -2.63 7.57 -14.46
N ARG A 26 -2.99 7.62 -13.18
CA ARG A 26 -3.46 8.84 -12.51
C ARG A 26 -2.34 9.52 -11.72
N ASP A 27 -2.33 10.84 -11.76
CA ASP A 27 -1.66 11.64 -10.74
C ASP A 27 -2.54 11.66 -9.48
N GLN A 28 -1.95 11.39 -8.32
CA GLN A 28 -2.70 11.29 -7.07
C GLN A 28 -3.21 12.65 -6.57
N ASP A 29 -2.52 13.74 -6.94
CA ASP A 29 -2.82 15.11 -6.52
C ASP A 29 -3.78 15.84 -7.46
N MET A 30 -4.18 15.21 -8.56
CA MET A 30 -5.09 15.77 -9.55
C MET A 30 -6.56 15.67 -9.10
N ALA A 31 -7.28 16.78 -9.20
CA ALA A 31 -8.72 16.78 -8.94
C ALA A 31 -9.48 16.01 -10.02
N ARG A 32 -10.61 15.36 -9.66
CA ARG A 32 -11.34 14.45 -10.57
C ARG A 32 -11.92 15.15 -11.81
N ASP A 33 -12.21 16.44 -11.73
CA ASP A 33 -12.66 17.28 -12.84
C ASP A 33 -11.53 17.60 -13.84
N GLN A 34 -10.27 17.57 -13.40
CA GLN A 34 -9.07 17.74 -14.23
C GLN A 34 -8.64 16.43 -14.93
N MET A 35 -9.18 15.29 -14.50
CA MET A 35 -8.84 13.99 -15.07
C MET A 35 -9.37 13.81 -16.49
N THR A 36 -8.60 13.12 -17.32
CA THR A 36 -9.08 12.57 -18.60
C THR A 36 -10.10 11.45 -18.36
N ALA A 37 -10.83 11.04 -19.40
CA ALA A 37 -11.75 9.90 -19.30
C ALA A 37 -11.03 8.61 -18.87
N ALA A 38 -9.84 8.34 -19.40
CA ALA A 38 -9.03 7.17 -19.04
C ALA A 38 -8.55 7.21 -17.58
N GLN A 39 -8.19 8.39 -17.06
CA GLN A 39 -7.79 8.55 -15.66
C GLN A 39 -8.97 8.36 -14.70
N ARG A 40 -10.18 8.79 -15.08
CA ARG A 40 -11.40 8.53 -14.30
C ARG A 40 -11.74 7.05 -14.28
N ASP A 41 -11.67 6.37 -15.43
CA ASP A 41 -11.85 4.92 -15.52
C ASP A 41 -10.84 4.17 -14.62
N CYS A 42 -9.57 4.56 -14.68
CA CYS A 42 -8.53 4.06 -13.78
C CYS A 42 -8.88 4.28 -12.30
N ASP A 43 -9.29 5.49 -11.90
CA ASP A 43 -9.66 5.81 -10.52
C ASP A 43 -10.85 4.96 -10.04
N ASP A 44 -11.85 4.75 -10.88
CA ASP A 44 -13.03 3.95 -10.56
C ASP A 44 -12.67 2.46 -10.38
N ARG A 45 -11.89 1.90 -11.30
CA ARG A 45 -11.39 0.51 -11.21
C ARG A 45 -10.48 0.32 -9.99
N MET A 46 -9.64 1.30 -9.67
CA MET A 46 -8.83 1.28 -8.44
C MET A 46 -9.70 1.28 -7.18
N ARG A 47 -10.76 2.09 -7.14
CA ARG A 47 -11.72 2.10 -6.02
C ARG A 47 -12.42 0.76 -5.86
N GLU A 48 -12.79 0.10 -6.95
CA GLU A 48 -13.36 -1.25 -6.92
C GLU A 48 -12.36 -2.27 -6.35
N LEU A 49 -11.09 -2.23 -6.77
CA LEU A 49 -10.05 -3.10 -6.24
C LEU A 49 -9.79 -2.87 -4.74
N MET A 50 -9.69 -1.63 -4.29
CA MET A 50 -9.51 -1.32 -2.85
C MET A 50 -10.70 -1.79 -1.99
N ASN A 51 -11.88 -1.97 -2.59
CA ASN A 51 -13.04 -2.54 -1.92
C ASN A 51 -13.08 -4.07 -1.93
N THR A 52 -12.21 -4.73 -2.71
CA THR A 52 -12.10 -6.19 -2.77
C THR A 52 -11.43 -6.71 -1.50
N PRO A 53 -12.04 -7.65 -0.76
CA PRO A 53 -11.41 -8.27 0.41
C PRO A 53 -10.08 -8.94 0.05
N GLY A 54 -9.07 -8.74 0.90
CA GLY A 54 -7.73 -9.30 0.72
C GLY A 54 -6.80 -8.44 -0.15
N PHE A 55 -7.32 -7.47 -0.89
CA PHE A 55 -6.49 -6.66 -1.81
C PHE A 55 -5.27 -6.03 -1.12
N PHE A 56 -5.47 -5.37 0.04
CA PHE A 56 -4.35 -4.75 0.78
C PHE A 56 -3.46 -5.79 1.47
N GLU A 57 -4.05 -6.91 1.86
CA GLU A 57 -3.31 -7.99 2.51
C GLU A 57 -2.36 -8.68 1.53
N ASP A 58 -2.72 -8.79 0.26
CA ASP A 58 -1.96 -9.52 -0.76
C ASP A 58 -1.02 -8.63 -1.60
N LEU A 59 -0.88 -7.35 -1.25
CA LEU A 59 0.03 -6.46 -1.97
C LEU A 59 1.46 -7.00 -1.97
N PRO A 60 2.16 -6.98 -3.12
CA PRO A 60 3.58 -7.29 -3.14
C PRO A 60 4.39 -6.22 -2.37
N PRO A 61 5.58 -6.55 -1.85
CA PRO A 61 6.52 -5.55 -1.33
C PRO A 61 7.03 -4.61 -2.42
N MET A 62 7.42 -3.40 -2.02
CA MET A 62 8.31 -2.57 -2.85
C MET A 62 9.66 -3.26 -3.07
N PRO A 63 10.31 -3.13 -4.25
CA PRO A 63 11.53 -3.87 -4.58
C PRO A 63 12.67 -3.77 -3.56
N ASP A 64 12.84 -2.62 -2.91
CA ASP A 64 13.91 -2.33 -1.96
C ASP A 64 13.38 -2.14 -0.51
N VAL A 65 12.23 -2.74 -0.19
CA VAL A 65 11.55 -2.53 1.10
C VAL A 65 12.42 -2.94 2.30
N ASP A 66 13.25 -3.97 2.13
CA ASP A 66 14.16 -4.48 3.14
C ASP A 66 15.32 -3.51 3.41
N VAL A 67 15.88 -2.90 2.37
CA VAL A 67 16.91 -1.87 2.47
C VAL A 67 16.38 -0.65 3.22
N LEU A 68 15.18 -0.17 2.85
CA LEU A 68 14.53 0.95 3.53
C LEU A 68 14.25 0.62 5.00
N TRP A 69 13.67 -0.55 5.27
CA TRP A 69 13.31 -0.97 6.63
C TRP A 69 14.55 -1.06 7.53
N HIS A 70 15.61 -1.72 7.08
CA HIS A 70 16.84 -1.87 7.87
C HIS A 70 17.52 -0.52 8.15
N PHE A 71 17.48 0.42 7.20
CA PHE A 71 17.97 1.77 7.45
C PHE A 71 17.13 2.51 8.52
N CYS A 72 15.82 2.31 8.49
CA CYS A 72 14.86 3.02 9.32
C CYS A 72 14.67 2.43 10.72
N GLU A 73 14.86 1.13 10.93
CA GLU A 73 14.46 0.42 12.16
C GLU A 73 15.09 1.01 13.43
N ARG A 74 16.34 1.50 13.34
CA ARG A 74 17.06 2.17 14.44
C ARG A 74 16.41 3.47 14.93
N PHE A 75 15.48 4.03 14.15
CA PHE A 75 14.74 5.25 14.50
C PHE A 75 13.35 4.96 15.06
N GLU A 76 13.03 3.69 15.30
CA GLU A 76 11.73 3.21 15.81
C GLU A 76 10.57 3.77 14.97
N PRO A 77 10.50 3.42 13.67
CA PRO A 77 9.54 4.02 12.75
C PRO A 77 8.10 3.63 13.11
N VAL A 78 7.18 4.58 12.95
CA VAL A 78 5.73 4.34 13.02
C VAL A 78 5.19 4.28 11.60
N ILE A 79 4.52 3.18 11.24
CA ILE A 79 3.83 3.11 9.94
C ILE A 79 2.55 3.93 10.03
N LEU A 80 2.49 5.01 9.26
CA LEU A 80 1.36 5.94 9.18
C LEU A 80 0.73 5.82 7.80
N THR A 81 -0.46 5.26 7.72
CA THR A 81 -1.15 5.02 6.45
C THR A 81 -2.63 5.38 6.52
N ALA A 82 -3.20 5.79 5.40
CA ALA A 82 -4.60 6.17 5.32
C ALA A 82 -5.54 4.95 5.37
N ARG A 83 -6.74 5.17 5.89
CA ARG A 83 -7.87 4.24 5.79
C ARG A 83 -9.09 4.95 5.19
N PRO A 84 -9.99 4.21 4.49
CA PRO A 84 -11.30 4.75 4.10
C PRO A 84 -12.07 5.30 5.30
N ARG A 85 -12.90 6.33 5.06
CA ARG A 85 -13.76 6.93 6.10
C ARG A 85 -14.98 6.09 6.44
N ASP A 86 -15.45 5.26 5.53
CA ASP A 86 -16.54 4.31 5.78
C ASP A 86 -16.09 3.33 6.89
N ASP A 87 -16.87 3.18 7.95
CA ASP A 87 -16.46 2.41 9.12
C ASP A 87 -16.27 0.92 8.81
N ALA A 88 -17.15 0.31 8.01
CA ALA A 88 -17.08 -1.12 7.72
C ALA A 88 -15.94 -1.44 6.75
N ALA A 89 -15.80 -0.67 5.67
CA ALA A 89 -14.68 -0.82 4.75
C ALA A 89 -13.35 -0.41 5.42
N GLY A 90 -13.37 0.63 6.23
CA GLY A 90 -12.22 1.17 6.95
C GLY A 90 -11.63 0.19 7.96
N GLU A 91 -12.45 -0.51 8.74
CA GLU A 91 -11.95 -1.54 9.67
C GLU A 91 -11.38 -2.76 8.96
N ARG A 92 -12.01 -3.19 7.85
CA ARG A 92 -11.47 -4.26 7.01
C ARG A 92 -10.09 -3.89 6.47
N VAL A 93 -9.97 -2.74 5.82
CA VAL A 93 -8.70 -2.27 5.24
C VAL A 93 -7.64 -2.09 6.32
N ALA A 94 -7.99 -1.55 7.49
CA ALA A 94 -7.05 -1.42 8.60
C ALA A 94 -6.55 -2.79 9.10
N ARG A 95 -7.41 -3.82 9.15
CA ARG A 95 -7.01 -5.19 9.51
C ARG A 95 -6.09 -5.80 8.44
N GLU A 96 -6.45 -5.70 7.16
CA GLU A 96 -5.65 -6.23 6.05
C GLU A 96 -4.25 -5.61 6.02
N LYS A 97 -4.15 -4.28 6.19
CA LYS A 97 -2.86 -3.57 6.28
C LYS A 97 -2.02 -4.00 7.48
N ARG A 98 -2.64 -4.22 8.65
CA ARG A 98 -1.93 -4.78 9.82
C ARG A 98 -1.44 -6.19 9.55
N ALA A 99 -2.27 -7.05 8.94
CA ALA A 99 -1.88 -8.41 8.56
C ALA A 99 -0.69 -8.39 7.60
N TRP A 100 -0.71 -7.52 6.59
CA TRP A 100 0.41 -7.30 5.68
C TRP A 100 1.70 -6.95 6.44
N VAL A 101 1.64 -5.96 7.34
CA VAL A 101 2.80 -5.54 8.16
C VAL A 101 3.30 -6.68 9.04
N HIS A 102 2.41 -7.45 9.66
CA HIS A 102 2.80 -8.59 10.49
C HIS A 102 3.49 -9.70 9.69
N ARG A 103 3.06 -9.98 8.45
CA ARG A 103 3.78 -10.92 7.58
C ARG A 103 5.14 -10.37 7.14
N ALA A 104 5.20 -9.07 6.86
CA ALA A 104 6.43 -8.37 6.49
C ALA A 104 7.48 -8.36 7.61
N GLN A 105 7.09 -8.53 8.88
CA GLN A 105 8.05 -8.68 10.00
C GLN A 105 8.98 -9.89 9.86
N GLY A 106 8.66 -10.85 8.98
CA GLY A 106 9.61 -11.89 8.56
C GLY A 106 10.85 -11.36 7.84
N TRP A 107 10.80 -10.16 7.23
CA TRP A 107 11.94 -9.53 6.54
C TRP A 107 13.02 -9.04 7.51
N ALA A 108 12.63 -8.59 8.70
CA ALA A 108 13.57 -8.15 9.75
C ALA A 108 14.34 -9.32 10.39
N GLY A 109 13.80 -10.55 10.35
CA GLY A 109 14.39 -11.73 10.96
C GLY A 109 15.26 -12.59 10.03
N ALA A 110 15.12 -12.45 8.70
CA ALA A 110 15.71 -13.38 7.74
C ALA A 110 17.12 -13.01 7.25
N ASN A 111 17.64 -11.82 7.56
CA ASN A 111 18.92 -11.32 7.05
C ASN A 111 19.96 -10.97 8.14
N SER A 112 19.74 -11.37 9.40
CA SER A 112 20.72 -11.18 10.49
C SER A 112 21.88 -12.21 10.48
N GLY A 113 22.07 -12.92 9.37
CA GLY A 113 23.10 -13.95 9.23
C GLY A 113 23.73 -13.98 7.84
N ARG A 114 24.54 -12.97 7.50
CA ARG A 114 25.65 -13.08 6.54
C ARG A 114 26.80 -12.16 6.95
#